data_AF-A0A7C2TYE9-F1
#
_entry.id   AF-A0A7C2TYE9-F1
#
_cell.length_a   1.000
_cell.length_b   1.000
_cell.length_c   1.000
_cell.angle_alpha   90.00
_cell.angle_beta   90.00
_cell.angle_gamma   90.00
#
_symmetry.space_group_name_H-M   'P 1'
#
loop_
_entity.id
_entity.type
_entity.pdbx_description
1 polymer ?
#
loop_
_entity_poly.entity_id
_entity_poly.type
_entity_poly.pdbx_seq_one_letter_code
_entity_poly.pdbx_strand_id
1 'polypeptide(L)'
;MMKEIFDRTVAAIGLLVAAPLMVLLGLLIKLESAGPVFFKHRRVGKNGRLFRMYKFRKMPHAVNAGPSISPKYDPRLTKVGRIMERLKLDELPQLFNILKGEMSFVGPRPEIPEIVRLYNSEQKKVLTVKPGLFGPNQIVWRNEKDLLPSDLSDVEAYYIANILPEKLARDVRYVEERSFRLDLKFFFLAVGVTLFEPLKPVHFIRRKHEICHLAIDLGLCLLAFAAALLIKYDFSVSATLWRQSLTVLPILLFWQTTVFVFWGIYQQVWRYAGKKDLLMIMKAILLATTVTGAVIYPFGDRQFPLSVLILNAIFCIVFLGGMRLLLSSFQSAPAGAKTSPRKKIMIYGANAEGELLLRRILANLGPRGSPVGFLDSDPNQRGGKIHGLEVMGNSYDLPLLKELYGIEEIYIAAPENTDGDLSHLLRLCESLRINYHFVTTTFSTESEKNAGQVWRFA
;
A
#
# COMPACT_ATOMS: atom_id res chain seq x y z
N MET A 1 -38.61 1.63 -11.58
CA MET A 1 -38.41 1.23 -12.98
C MET A 1 -37.29 2.01 -13.67
N MET A 2 -37.40 3.32 -13.90
CA MET A 2 -36.38 4.12 -14.62
C MET A 2 -34.96 3.97 -14.05
N LYS A 3 -34.80 4.12 -12.72
CA LYS A 3 -33.51 3.90 -12.03
C LYS A 3 -32.92 2.50 -12.26
N GLU A 4 -33.75 1.47 -12.23
CA GLU A 4 -33.27 0.08 -12.35
C GLU A 4 -32.81 -0.26 -13.77
N ILE A 5 -33.49 0.31 -14.77
CA ILE A 5 -33.07 0.22 -16.18
C ILE A 5 -31.74 0.94 -16.34
N PHE A 6 -31.62 2.18 -15.83
CA PHE A 6 -30.38 2.93 -15.84
C PHE A 6 -29.23 2.15 -15.19
N ASP A 7 -29.44 1.64 -13.97
CA ASP A 7 -28.43 0.90 -13.22
C ASP A 7 -27.93 -0.32 -13.99
N ARG A 8 -28.83 -1.13 -14.55
CA ARG A 8 -28.46 -2.33 -15.30
C ARG A 8 -27.78 -2.02 -16.62
N THR A 9 -28.27 -1.04 -17.38
CA THR A 9 -27.70 -0.64 -18.66
C THR A 9 -26.29 -0.07 -18.48
N VAL A 10 -26.10 0.86 -17.54
CA VAL A 10 -24.80 1.47 -17.28
C VAL A 10 -23.83 0.45 -16.67
N ALA A 11 -24.30 -0.49 -15.84
CA ALA A 11 -23.45 -1.57 -15.33
C ALA A 11 -23.01 -2.53 -16.43
N ALA A 12 -23.88 -2.86 -17.38
CA ALA A 12 -23.53 -3.70 -18.52
C ALA A 12 -22.47 -3.03 -19.42
N ILE A 13 -22.65 -1.75 -19.75
CA ILE A 13 -21.67 -0.96 -20.50
C ILE A 13 -20.35 -0.86 -19.71
N GLY A 14 -20.44 -0.54 -18.42
CA GLY A 14 -19.28 -0.43 -17.54
C GLY A 14 -18.49 -1.74 -17.44
N LEU A 15 -19.17 -2.89 -17.37
CA LEU A 15 -18.52 -4.20 -17.40
C LEU A 15 -17.83 -4.47 -18.74
N LEU A 16 -18.46 -4.14 -19.87
CA LEU A 16 -17.86 -4.32 -21.19
C LEU A 16 -16.58 -3.50 -21.34
N VAL A 17 -16.62 -2.23 -20.93
CA VAL A 17 -15.47 -1.31 -20.99
C VAL A 17 -14.38 -1.71 -19.98
N ALA A 18 -14.77 -2.13 -18.77
CA ALA A 18 -13.81 -2.52 -17.73
C ALA A 18 -13.26 -3.94 -17.92
N ALA A 19 -13.85 -4.78 -18.77
CA ALA A 19 -13.48 -6.20 -18.91
C ALA A 19 -11.98 -6.43 -19.21
N PRO A 20 -11.34 -5.72 -20.17
CA PRO A 20 -9.90 -5.90 -20.43
C PRO A 20 -9.04 -5.62 -19.19
N LEU A 21 -9.36 -4.55 -18.46
CA LEU A 21 -8.66 -4.18 -17.23
C LEU A 21 -8.94 -5.20 -16.11
N MET A 22 -10.17 -5.68 -15.98
CA MET A 22 -10.55 -6.68 -14.97
C MET A 22 -9.85 -8.03 -15.19
N VAL A 23 -9.68 -8.44 -16.45
CA VAL A 23 -8.89 -9.63 -16.82
C VAL A 23 -7.42 -9.43 -16.44
N LEU A 24 -6.83 -8.29 -16.80
CA LEU A 24 -5.46 -7.95 -16.43
C LEU A 24 -5.27 -7.99 -14.90
N LEU A 25 -6.13 -7.30 -14.13
CA LEU A 25 -6.07 -7.31 -12.67
C LEU A 25 -6.22 -8.72 -12.10
N GLY A 26 -7.11 -9.54 -12.67
CA GLY A 26 -7.29 -10.94 -12.29
C GLY A 26 -6.03 -11.78 -12.48
N LEU A 27 -5.32 -11.60 -13.60
CA LEU A 27 -4.02 -12.24 -13.86
C LEU A 27 -2.96 -11.78 -12.86
N LEU A 28 -2.86 -10.47 -12.61
CA LEU A 28 -1.90 -9.91 -11.65
C LEU A 28 -2.11 -10.45 -10.23
N ILE A 29 -3.37 -10.58 -9.79
CA ILE A 29 -3.72 -11.19 -8.49
C ILE A 29 -3.29 -12.66 -8.41
N LYS A 30 -3.46 -13.41 -9.50
CA LYS A 30 -3.08 -14.82 -9.59
C LYS A 30 -1.57 -15.04 -9.61
N LEU A 31 -0.83 -14.14 -10.25
CA LEU A 31 0.63 -14.16 -10.27
C LEU A 31 1.22 -13.83 -8.89
N GLU A 32 0.56 -12.99 -8.10
CA GLU A 32 1.06 -12.57 -6.79
C GLU A 32 0.69 -13.53 -5.64
N SER A 33 -0.46 -14.19 -5.69
CA SER A 33 -0.86 -15.17 -4.66
C SER A 33 -1.78 -16.26 -5.18
N ALA A 34 -1.61 -17.50 -4.68
CA ALA A 34 -2.51 -18.61 -4.97
C ALA A 34 -3.93 -18.35 -4.42
N GLY A 35 -4.98 -18.96 -4.99
CA GLY A 35 -6.39 -18.83 -4.57
C GLY A 35 -7.28 -18.01 -5.53
N PRO A 36 -8.53 -17.69 -5.13
CA PRO A 36 -9.52 -17.05 -6.01
C PRO A 36 -9.23 -15.57 -6.30
N VAL A 37 -9.58 -15.10 -7.50
CA VAL A 37 -9.44 -13.68 -7.90
C VAL A 37 -10.40 -12.78 -7.14
N PHE A 38 -11.64 -13.24 -6.95
CA PHE A 38 -12.68 -12.47 -6.28
C PHE A 38 -12.77 -12.82 -4.80
N PHE A 39 -12.78 -11.78 -3.97
CA PHE A 39 -13.21 -11.85 -2.58
C PHE A 39 -14.72 -11.60 -2.50
N LYS A 40 -15.43 -12.41 -1.73
CA LYS A 40 -16.88 -12.32 -1.55
C LYS A 40 -17.18 -12.00 -0.09
N HIS A 41 -17.76 -10.83 0.18
CA HIS A 41 -18.13 -10.43 1.52
C HIS A 41 -19.65 -10.45 1.68
N ARG A 42 -20.16 -11.09 2.73
CA ARG A 42 -21.59 -11.01 3.09
C ARG A 42 -21.92 -9.60 3.59
N ARG A 43 -22.96 -9.00 3.02
CA ARG A 43 -23.46 -7.67 3.38
C ARG A 43 -24.97 -7.66 3.41
N VAL A 44 -25.54 -6.69 4.13
CA VAL A 44 -26.98 -6.46 4.21
C VAL A 44 -27.41 -5.53 3.07
N GLY A 45 -28.41 -5.96 2.31
CA GLY A 45 -29.02 -5.20 1.22
C GLY A 45 -30.46 -4.77 1.53
N LYS A 46 -31.21 -4.50 0.47
CA LYS A 46 -32.60 -4.02 0.57
C LYS A 46 -33.46 -4.97 1.41
N ASN A 47 -34.25 -4.39 2.30
CA ASN A 47 -35.14 -5.06 3.25
C ASN A 47 -34.42 -6.07 4.15
N GLY A 48 -33.15 -5.82 4.48
CA GLY A 48 -32.35 -6.70 5.35
C GLY A 48 -31.84 -7.97 4.66
N ARG A 49 -32.06 -8.15 3.35
CA ARG A 49 -31.64 -9.36 2.64
C ARG A 49 -30.13 -9.43 2.51
N LEU A 50 -29.54 -10.57 2.89
CA LEU A 50 -28.11 -10.80 2.74
C LEU A 50 -27.75 -11.05 1.28
N PHE A 51 -26.65 -10.47 0.83
CA PHE A 51 -26.07 -10.75 -0.49
C PHE A 51 -24.55 -10.83 -0.42
N ARG A 52 -23.93 -11.36 -1.48
CA ARG A 52 -22.46 -11.49 -1.59
C ARG A 52 -21.92 -10.34 -2.43
N MET A 53 -21.33 -9.35 -1.78
CA MET A 53 -20.64 -8.24 -2.45
C MET A 53 -19.31 -8.73 -3.03
N TYR A 54 -19.12 -8.54 -4.34
CA TYR A 54 -17.90 -8.94 -5.04
C TYR A 54 -16.85 -7.83 -4.98
N LYS A 55 -15.61 -8.20 -4.67
CA LYS A 55 -14.42 -7.34 -4.78
C LYS A 55 -13.26 -8.12 -5.37
N PHE A 56 -12.27 -7.44 -5.90
CA PHE A 56 -10.99 -8.09 -6.15
C PHE A 56 -10.30 -8.42 -4.82
N ARG A 57 -9.63 -9.56 -4.79
CA ARG A 57 -8.83 -9.95 -3.64
C ARG A 57 -7.56 -9.09 -3.60
N LYS A 58 -7.38 -8.38 -2.50
CA LYS A 58 -6.25 -7.48 -2.25
C LYS A 58 -5.26 -7.96 -1.18
N MET A 59 -5.52 -9.12 -0.57
CA MET A 59 -4.70 -9.75 0.47
C MET A 59 -4.34 -11.19 0.05
N PRO A 60 -3.18 -11.75 0.46
CA PRO A 60 -2.84 -13.14 0.18
C PRO A 60 -3.89 -14.09 0.78
N HIS A 61 -4.12 -15.24 0.13
CA HIS A 61 -5.16 -16.19 0.56
C HIS A 61 -4.93 -16.78 1.95
N ALA A 62 -3.67 -16.95 2.33
CA ALA A 62 -3.25 -17.59 3.57
C ALA A 62 -3.24 -16.66 4.79
N VAL A 63 -3.61 -15.37 4.63
CA VAL A 63 -3.65 -14.44 5.76
C VAL A 63 -4.92 -14.69 6.59
N ASN A 64 -4.74 -14.85 7.90
CA ASN A 64 -5.84 -15.01 8.85
C ASN A 64 -6.82 -13.82 8.80
N ALA A 65 -8.08 -14.09 9.12
CA ALA A 65 -9.13 -13.08 9.20
C ALA A 65 -8.81 -12.09 10.34
N GLY A 66 -8.20 -10.96 10.01
CA GLY A 66 -8.05 -9.82 10.93
C GLY A 66 -9.28 -8.89 10.89
N PRO A 67 -9.20 -7.68 11.49
CA PRO A 67 -10.36 -6.83 11.75
C PRO A 67 -11.16 -6.48 10.48
N SER A 68 -12.49 -6.41 10.65
CA SER A 68 -13.48 -6.11 9.60
C SER A 68 -13.34 -4.71 9.03
N ILE A 69 -12.82 -3.78 9.85
CA ILE A 69 -12.49 -2.42 9.46
C ILE A 69 -10.99 -2.35 9.20
N SER A 70 -10.62 -2.07 7.96
CA SER A 70 -9.21 -1.95 7.59
C SER A 70 -8.64 -0.60 8.06
N PRO A 71 -7.48 -0.60 8.74
CA PRO A 71 -6.79 0.64 9.12
C PRO A 71 -6.33 1.43 7.87
N LYS A 72 -5.81 2.64 8.12
CA LYS A 72 -5.25 3.54 7.10
C LYS A 72 -4.16 2.89 6.26
N TYR A 73 -3.27 2.13 6.91
CA TYR A 73 -2.30 1.26 6.26
C TYR A 73 -2.51 -0.16 6.76
N ASP A 74 -2.92 -1.05 5.86
CA ASP A 74 -3.15 -2.45 6.18
C ASP A 74 -1.95 -3.29 5.66
N PRO A 75 -1.09 -3.81 6.56
CA PRO A 75 0.11 -4.54 6.16
C PRO A 75 -0.20 -5.87 5.47
N ARG A 76 -1.46 -6.34 5.54
CA ARG A 76 -1.93 -7.57 4.88
C ARG A 76 -2.08 -7.43 3.37
N LEU A 77 -2.03 -6.21 2.83
CA LEU A 77 -2.23 -5.96 1.41
C LEU A 77 -1.04 -6.44 0.58
N THR A 78 -1.35 -7.07 -0.55
CA THR A 78 -0.33 -7.38 -1.57
C THR A 78 0.10 -6.11 -2.32
N LYS A 79 1.17 -6.15 -3.12
CA LYS A 79 1.60 -5.00 -3.92
C LYS A 79 0.52 -4.59 -4.92
N VAL A 80 -0.08 -5.56 -5.62
CA VAL A 80 -1.21 -5.32 -6.53
C VAL A 80 -2.44 -4.86 -5.74
N GLY A 81 -2.71 -5.49 -4.60
CA GLY A 81 -3.79 -5.13 -3.68
C GLY A 81 -3.72 -3.67 -3.22
N ARG A 82 -2.52 -3.18 -2.90
CA ARG A 82 -2.26 -1.80 -2.50
C ARG A 82 -2.56 -0.80 -3.61
N ILE A 83 -2.17 -1.11 -4.85
CA ILE A 83 -2.48 -0.28 -6.02
C ILE A 83 -3.99 -0.27 -6.27
N MET A 84 -4.63 -1.45 -6.25
CA MET A 84 -6.06 -1.56 -6.47
C MET A 84 -6.86 -0.80 -5.42
N GLU A 85 -6.54 -0.92 -4.14
CA GLU A 85 -7.23 -0.19 -3.07
C GLU A 85 -7.06 1.32 -3.18
N ARG A 86 -5.84 1.78 -3.52
CA ARG A 86 -5.55 3.20 -3.70
C ARG A 86 -6.35 3.81 -4.85
N LEU A 87 -6.46 3.09 -5.96
CA LEU A 87 -7.21 3.51 -7.14
C LEU A 87 -8.69 3.10 -7.09
N LYS A 88 -9.15 2.45 -6.00
CA LYS A 88 -10.49 1.86 -5.84
C LYS A 88 -10.88 0.88 -6.97
N LEU A 89 -9.88 0.32 -7.65
CA LEU A 89 -10.09 -0.69 -8.70
C LEU A 89 -10.58 -2.02 -8.10
N ASP A 90 -10.37 -2.24 -6.80
CA ASP A 90 -10.86 -3.42 -6.09
C ASP A 90 -12.40 -3.52 -6.06
N GLU A 91 -13.09 -2.40 -6.27
CA GLU A 91 -14.54 -2.30 -6.24
C GLU A 91 -15.21 -2.55 -7.61
N LEU A 92 -14.46 -2.64 -8.71
CA LEU A 92 -15.00 -2.91 -10.05
C LEU A 92 -15.92 -4.15 -10.13
N PRO A 93 -15.63 -5.29 -9.46
CA PRO A 93 -16.53 -6.45 -9.51
C PRO A 93 -17.93 -6.20 -8.94
N GLN A 94 -18.15 -5.11 -8.18
CA GLN A 94 -19.48 -4.74 -7.70
C GLN A 94 -20.45 -4.38 -8.84
N LEU A 95 -19.96 -4.08 -10.04
CA LEU A 95 -20.81 -3.92 -11.22
C LEU A 95 -21.63 -5.19 -11.52
N PHE A 96 -21.11 -6.39 -11.19
CA PHE A 96 -21.89 -7.62 -11.26
C PHE A 96 -23.04 -7.64 -10.25
N ASN A 97 -22.87 -7.08 -9.05
CA ASN A 97 -23.95 -6.97 -8.06
C ASN A 97 -25.05 -6.00 -8.54
N ILE A 98 -24.67 -4.91 -9.21
CA ILE A 98 -25.62 -3.95 -9.80
C ILE A 98 -26.41 -4.62 -10.93
N LEU A 99 -25.73 -5.34 -11.82
CA LEU A 99 -26.38 -6.06 -12.92
C LEU A 99 -27.38 -7.12 -12.43
N LYS A 100 -27.03 -7.85 -11.35
CA LYS A 100 -27.92 -8.81 -10.66
C LYS A 100 -29.11 -8.14 -9.95
N GLY A 101 -29.06 -6.82 -9.75
CA GLY A 101 -30.07 -6.06 -9.03
C GLY A 101 -29.98 -6.14 -7.51
N GLU A 102 -28.86 -6.64 -6.98
CA GLU A 102 -28.57 -6.67 -5.53
C GLU A 102 -28.13 -5.28 -5.03
N MET A 103 -27.44 -4.51 -5.90
CA MET A 103 -26.97 -3.15 -5.65
C MET A 103 -27.51 -2.17 -6.71
N SER A 104 -27.25 -0.90 -6.48
CA SER A 104 -27.50 0.24 -7.37
C SER A 104 -26.19 1.04 -7.53
N PHE A 105 -26.08 1.91 -8.54
CA PHE A 105 -24.92 2.82 -8.60
C PHE A 105 -24.93 3.83 -7.47
N VAL A 106 -26.09 4.36 -7.10
CA VAL A 106 -26.25 5.34 -6.02
C VAL A 106 -27.17 4.80 -4.94
N GLY A 107 -26.72 4.85 -3.70
CA GLY A 107 -27.44 4.43 -2.50
C GLY A 107 -26.53 4.36 -1.26
N PRO A 108 -27.10 4.07 -0.07
CA PRO A 108 -26.32 3.87 1.15
C PRO A 108 -25.30 2.73 1.00
N ARG A 109 -24.15 2.83 1.67
CA ARG A 109 -23.11 1.78 1.58
C ARG A 109 -23.62 0.50 2.27
N PRO A 110 -23.47 -0.68 1.66
CA PRO A 110 -23.91 -1.92 2.30
C PRO A 110 -23.01 -2.28 3.50
N GLU A 111 -23.57 -2.42 4.69
CA GLU A 111 -22.82 -2.77 5.90
C GLU A 111 -22.84 -4.26 6.25
N ILE A 112 -21.91 -4.67 7.11
CA ILE A 112 -21.84 -6.04 7.63
C ILE A 112 -23.03 -6.32 8.56
N PRO A 113 -23.52 -7.57 8.62
CA PRO A 113 -24.66 -7.93 9.46
C PRO A 113 -24.47 -7.58 10.94
N GLU A 114 -23.25 -7.67 11.45
CA GLU A 114 -22.89 -7.39 12.84
C GLU A 114 -23.17 -5.93 13.19
N ILE A 115 -22.76 -4.99 12.34
CA ILE A 115 -22.99 -3.54 12.51
C ILE A 115 -24.47 -3.20 12.36
N VAL A 116 -25.16 -3.80 11.37
CA VAL A 116 -26.58 -3.51 11.11
C VAL A 116 -27.49 -3.92 12.28
N ARG A 117 -27.08 -4.90 13.10
CA ARG A 117 -27.81 -5.27 14.32
C ARG A 117 -27.86 -4.15 15.34
N LEU A 118 -26.90 -3.24 15.33
CA LEU A 118 -26.82 -2.08 16.22
C LEU A 118 -27.78 -0.95 15.81
N TYR A 119 -28.43 -1.05 14.64
CA TYR A 119 -29.23 0.05 14.12
C TYR A 119 -30.56 0.18 14.87
N ASN A 120 -30.91 1.42 15.22
CA ASN A 120 -32.24 1.75 15.72
C ASN A 120 -33.30 1.72 14.58
N SER A 121 -34.57 1.91 14.92
CA SER A 121 -35.69 1.87 13.96
C SER A 121 -35.58 2.92 12.85
N GLU A 122 -35.10 4.12 13.18
CA GLU A 122 -34.90 5.20 12.22
C GLU A 122 -33.75 4.88 11.26
N GLN A 123 -32.60 4.45 11.78
CA GLN A 123 -31.43 4.07 10.99
C GLN A 123 -31.75 2.90 10.05
N LYS A 124 -32.63 1.96 10.44
CA LYS A 124 -33.08 0.87 9.55
C LYS A 124 -33.81 1.35 8.30
N LYS A 125 -34.26 2.62 8.22
CA LYS A 125 -34.78 3.21 6.98
C LYS A 125 -33.77 3.11 5.82
N VAL A 126 -32.47 3.12 6.09
CA VAL A 126 -31.43 2.98 5.04
C VAL A 126 -31.52 1.65 4.27
N LEU A 127 -32.09 0.62 4.90
CA LEU A 127 -32.28 -0.70 4.30
C LEU A 127 -33.52 -0.76 3.39
N THR A 128 -34.35 0.28 3.31
CA THR A 128 -35.55 0.29 2.45
C THR A 128 -35.21 0.46 0.96
N VAL A 129 -33.97 0.81 0.64
CA VAL A 129 -33.45 1.00 -0.72
C VAL A 129 -32.36 0.00 -1.05
N LYS A 130 -32.04 -0.15 -2.34
CA LYS A 130 -30.86 -0.92 -2.76
C LYS A 130 -29.60 -0.19 -2.31
N PRO A 131 -28.61 -0.88 -1.72
CA PRO A 131 -27.33 -0.27 -1.40
C PRO A 131 -26.60 0.20 -2.66
N GLY A 132 -25.76 1.22 -2.51
CA GLY A 132 -25.05 1.89 -3.59
C GLY A 132 -23.56 1.53 -3.66
N LEU A 133 -23.04 1.47 -4.89
CA LEU A 133 -21.59 1.55 -5.14
C LEU A 133 -21.07 2.93 -4.68
N PHE A 134 -21.76 3.98 -5.10
CA PHE A 134 -21.60 5.36 -4.65
C PHE A 134 -22.71 5.76 -3.70
N GLY A 135 -22.47 6.78 -2.91
CA GLY A 135 -23.44 7.36 -1.99
C GLY A 135 -22.93 8.69 -1.43
N PRO A 136 -23.77 9.39 -0.63
CA PRO A 136 -23.42 10.69 -0.06
C PRO A 136 -22.12 10.61 0.74
N ASN A 137 -22.00 9.57 1.55
CA ASN A 137 -20.83 9.35 2.39
C ASN A 137 -19.59 8.93 1.58
N GLN A 138 -19.73 8.20 0.48
CA GLN A 138 -18.60 7.79 -0.36
C GLN A 138 -17.93 8.96 -1.08
N ILE A 139 -18.65 10.08 -1.25
CA ILE A 139 -18.12 11.31 -1.86
C ILE A 139 -17.52 12.21 -0.80
N VAL A 140 -18.26 12.47 0.30
CA VAL A 140 -17.81 13.37 1.37
C VAL A 140 -16.69 12.73 2.21
N TRP A 141 -16.79 11.42 2.47
CA TRP A 141 -15.87 10.64 3.29
C TRP A 141 -15.08 9.62 2.46
N ARG A 142 -14.70 9.98 1.23
CA ARG A 142 -13.95 9.08 0.33
C ARG A 142 -12.65 8.56 0.97
N ASN A 143 -11.99 9.43 1.73
CA ASN A 143 -10.76 9.17 2.48
C ASN A 143 -11.03 9.10 3.99
N GLU A 144 -12.16 8.52 4.42
CA GLU A 144 -12.50 8.31 5.84
C GLU A 144 -11.35 7.71 6.64
N LYS A 145 -10.65 6.73 6.05
CA LYS A 145 -9.47 6.10 6.66
C LYS A 145 -8.34 7.07 6.99
N ASP A 146 -8.22 8.16 6.23
CA ASP A 146 -7.19 9.17 6.49
C ASP A 146 -7.54 10.04 7.71
N LEU A 147 -8.83 10.12 8.05
CA LEU A 147 -9.41 10.88 9.16
C LEU A 147 -9.48 10.08 10.47
N LEU A 148 -9.29 8.76 10.42
CA LEU A 148 -9.17 7.94 11.61
C LEU A 148 -7.94 8.39 12.42
N PRO A 149 -8.09 8.69 13.71
CA PRO A 149 -6.97 8.95 14.61
C PRO A 149 -5.96 7.81 14.59
N SER A 150 -4.68 8.15 14.72
CA SER A 150 -3.55 7.22 14.52
C SER A 150 -3.24 6.39 15.78
N ASP A 151 -4.05 6.57 16.82
CA ASP A 151 -3.89 6.27 18.24
C ASP A 151 -5.06 5.43 18.80
N LEU A 152 -5.86 4.80 17.92
CA LEU A 152 -7.01 3.99 18.34
C LEU A 152 -6.61 2.56 18.70
N SER A 153 -6.83 2.18 19.96
CA SER A 153 -6.71 0.81 20.46
C SER A 153 -7.80 -0.12 19.89
N ASP A 154 -9.00 0.42 19.63
CA ASP A 154 -10.11 -0.28 18.99
C ASP A 154 -10.74 0.59 17.89
N VAL A 155 -10.36 0.30 16.65
CA VAL A 155 -10.86 0.99 15.45
C VAL A 155 -12.37 0.76 15.25
N GLU A 156 -12.88 -0.41 15.64
CA GLU A 156 -14.28 -0.77 15.47
C GLU A 156 -15.17 -0.03 16.46
N ALA A 157 -14.79 0.01 17.73
CA ALA A 157 -15.50 0.79 18.74
C ALA A 157 -15.53 2.29 18.40
N TYR A 158 -14.40 2.86 17.96
CA TYR A 158 -14.35 4.26 17.56
C TYR A 158 -15.24 4.55 16.35
N TYR A 159 -15.22 3.67 15.36
CA TYR A 159 -16.06 3.80 14.17
C TYR A 159 -17.55 3.82 14.54
N ILE A 160 -17.98 2.88 15.39
CA ILE A 160 -19.37 2.77 15.84
C ILE A 160 -19.79 4.00 16.65
N ALA A 161 -18.91 4.52 17.51
CA ALA A 161 -19.22 5.65 18.37
C ALA A 161 -19.22 7.01 17.65
N ASN A 162 -18.26 7.25 16.74
CA ASN A 162 -17.98 8.59 16.23
C ASN A 162 -18.34 8.78 14.74
N ILE A 163 -18.21 7.75 13.91
CA ILE A 163 -18.35 7.88 12.46
C ILE A 163 -19.71 7.38 11.98
N LEU A 164 -20.12 6.20 12.47
CA LEU A 164 -21.34 5.53 12.06
C LEU A 164 -22.61 6.40 12.26
N PRO A 165 -22.79 7.14 13.38
CA PRO A 165 -24.00 7.95 13.57
C PRO A 165 -24.15 9.05 12.53
N GLU A 166 -23.09 9.82 12.23
CA GLU A 166 -23.14 10.86 11.20
C GLU A 166 -23.36 10.28 9.81
N LYS A 167 -22.71 9.16 9.52
CA LYS A 167 -22.84 8.45 8.25
C LYS A 167 -24.29 8.02 8.03
N LEU A 168 -24.90 7.41 9.03
CA LEU A 168 -26.29 6.98 8.99
C LEU A 168 -27.25 8.16 8.87
N ALA A 169 -27.03 9.26 9.58
CA ALA A 169 -27.87 10.45 9.45
C ALA A 169 -27.90 10.98 8.00
N ARG A 170 -26.74 11.03 7.32
CA ARG A 170 -26.68 11.43 5.91
C ARG A 170 -27.34 10.41 4.98
N ASP A 171 -27.17 9.12 5.24
CA ASP A 171 -27.79 8.05 4.44
C ASP A 171 -29.32 8.03 4.61
N VAL A 172 -29.84 8.27 5.83
CA VAL A 172 -31.28 8.41 6.11
C VAL A 172 -31.85 9.62 5.35
N ARG A 173 -31.19 10.78 5.44
CA ARG A 173 -31.60 11.98 4.69
C ARG A 173 -31.64 11.73 3.18
N TYR A 174 -30.64 11.05 2.63
CA TYR A 174 -30.64 10.66 1.22
C TYR A 174 -31.84 9.77 0.88
N VAL A 175 -32.21 8.82 1.74
CA VAL A 175 -33.36 7.95 1.52
C VAL A 175 -34.67 8.72 1.53
N GLU A 176 -34.80 9.73 2.39
CA GLU A 176 -35.98 10.58 2.51
C GLU A 176 -36.13 11.55 1.33
N GLU A 177 -35.04 12.16 0.86
CA GLU A 177 -35.03 13.12 -0.26
C GLU A 177 -34.85 12.45 -1.64
N ARG A 178 -34.87 11.11 -1.69
CA ARG A 178 -34.43 10.37 -2.88
C ARG A 178 -35.25 10.73 -4.11
N SER A 179 -34.54 11.03 -5.19
CA SER A 179 -35.13 11.20 -6.52
C SER A 179 -34.15 10.74 -7.59
N PHE A 180 -34.67 10.38 -8.77
CA PHE A 180 -33.81 9.96 -9.88
C PHE A 180 -32.82 11.07 -10.31
N ARG A 181 -33.23 12.34 -10.21
CA ARG A 181 -32.36 13.50 -10.47
C ARG A 181 -31.22 13.60 -9.45
N LEU A 182 -31.54 13.38 -8.17
CA LEU A 182 -30.53 13.37 -7.11
C LEU A 182 -29.53 12.22 -7.32
N ASP A 183 -30.00 11.05 -7.75
CA ASP A 183 -29.14 9.92 -8.09
C ASP A 183 -28.20 10.24 -9.25
N LEU A 184 -28.71 10.84 -10.33
CA LEU A 184 -27.86 11.26 -11.45
C LEU A 184 -26.79 12.27 -11.00
N LYS A 185 -27.17 13.24 -10.17
CA LYS A 185 -26.21 14.21 -9.59
C LYS A 185 -25.10 13.49 -8.84
N PHE A 186 -25.44 12.57 -7.94
CA PHE A 186 -24.46 11.81 -7.18
C PHE A 186 -23.62 10.88 -8.05
N PHE A 187 -24.21 10.27 -9.07
CA PHE A 187 -23.50 9.43 -10.03
C PHE A 187 -22.40 10.21 -10.76
N PHE A 188 -22.76 11.33 -11.41
CA PHE A 188 -21.78 12.15 -12.14
C PHE A 188 -20.73 12.77 -11.22
N LEU A 189 -21.15 13.22 -10.03
CA LEU A 189 -20.22 13.73 -9.03
C LEU A 189 -19.22 12.64 -8.59
N ALA A 190 -19.70 11.43 -8.29
CA ALA A 190 -18.85 10.32 -7.87
C ALA A 190 -17.90 9.85 -8.98
N VAL A 191 -18.36 9.82 -10.24
CA VAL A 191 -17.52 9.52 -11.41
C VAL A 191 -16.45 10.59 -11.57
N GLY A 192 -16.80 11.87 -11.54
CA GLY A 192 -15.86 12.99 -11.64
C GLY A 192 -14.81 12.95 -10.53
N VAL A 193 -15.24 12.79 -9.28
CA VAL A 193 -14.32 12.65 -8.14
C VAL A 193 -13.42 11.42 -8.33
N THR A 194 -13.94 10.29 -8.78
CA THR A 194 -13.13 9.07 -8.98
C THR A 194 -12.08 9.21 -10.07
N LEU A 195 -12.39 9.91 -11.17
CA LEU A 195 -11.48 10.08 -12.30
C LEU A 195 -10.43 11.19 -12.07
N PHE A 196 -10.83 12.30 -11.44
CA PHE A 196 -10.00 13.51 -11.35
C PHE A 196 -9.30 13.71 -10.00
N GLU A 197 -9.76 13.08 -8.92
CA GLU A 197 -9.11 13.22 -7.61
C GLU A 197 -7.65 12.72 -7.53
N PRO A 198 -7.27 11.61 -8.20
CA PRO A 198 -5.86 11.20 -8.28
C PRO A 198 -4.95 12.24 -8.95
N LEU A 199 -5.52 13.16 -9.75
CA LEU A 199 -4.80 14.21 -10.48
C LEU A 199 -4.64 15.52 -9.67
N LYS A 200 -5.21 15.62 -8.46
CA LYS A 200 -5.12 16.83 -7.64
C LYS A 200 -3.66 17.09 -7.15
N PRO A 201 -3.18 18.35 -7.17
CA PRO A 201 -1.79 18.71 -6.82
C PRO A 201 -1.35 18.32 -5.40
N VAL A 202 -2.30 18.26 -4.45
CA VAL A 202 -2.03 17.91 -3.04
C VAL A 202 -1.44 16.49 -2.92
N HIS A 203 -1.85 15.56 -3.78
CA HIS A 203 -1.27 14.21 -3.83
C HIS A 203 0.15 14.20 -4.44
N PHE A 204 0.49 15.20 -5.26
CA PHE A 204 1.81 15.37 -5.87
C PHE A 204 2.83 15.90 -4.85
N ILE A 205 2.43 16.86 -4.02
CA ILE A 205 3.28 17.44 -2.96
C ILE A 205 3.69 16.39 -1.91
N ARG A 206 2.76 15.50 -1.53
CA ARG A 206 3.03 14.40 -0.58
C ARG A 206 3.92 13.29 -1.16
N ARG A 207 4.10 13.24 -2.49
CA ARG A 207 4.86 12.21 -3.21
C ARG A 207 6.12 12.73 -3.91
N LYS A 208 6.59 13.94 -3.54
CA LYS A 208 7.75 14.59 -4.19
C LYS A 208 8.95 13.65 -4.33
N HIS A 209 9.24 12.85 -3.30
CA HIS A 209 10.38 11.93 -3.31
C HIS A 209 10.20 10.76 -4.30
N GLU A 210 9.02 10.15 -4.36
CA GLU A 210 8.71 9.07 -5.32
C GLU A 210 8.76 9.59 -6.77
N ILE A 211 8.26 10.80 -7.00
CA ILE A 211 8.26 11.45 -8.32
C ILE A 211 9.68 11.83 -8.74
N CYS A 212 10.49 12.37 -7.82
CA CYS A 212 11.90 12.66 -8.08
C CYS A 212 12.67 11.38 -8.45
N HIS A 213 12.46 10.27 -7.73
CA HIS A 213 13.11 9.00 -8.06
C HIS A 213 12.68 8.44 -9.41
N LEU A 214 11.38 8.51 -9.74
CA LEU A 214 10.89 8.13 -11.06
C LEU A 214 11.50 9.01 -12.15
N ALA A 215 11.61 10.32 -11.92
CA ALA A 215 12.21 11.26 -12.87
C ALA A 215 13.70 10.97 -13.11
N ILE A 216 14.46 10.66 -12.06
CA ILE A 216 15.88 10.30 -12.21
C ILE A 216 16.03 8.95 -12.95
N ASP A 217 15.25 7.94 -12.58
CA ASP A 217 15.29 6.64 -13.26
C ASP A 217 14.88 6.77 -14.74
N LEU A 218 13.89 7.62 -15.05
CA LEU A 218 13.50 7.95 -16.43
C LEU A 218 14.65 8.64 -17.18
N GLY A 219 15.32 9.60 -16.55
CA GLY A 219 16.50 10.27 -17.09
C GLY A 219 17.65 9.30 -17.39
N LEU A 220 17.90 8.33 -16.50
CA LEU A 220 18.89 7.28 -16.74
C LEU A 220 18.49 6.31 -17.85
N CYS A 221 17.20 5.98 -17.99
CA CYS A 221 16.73 5.16 -19.10
C CYS A 221 16.91 5.88 -20.44
N LEU A 222 16.67 7.20 -20.49
CA LEU A 222 16.96 8.03 -21.65
C LEU A 222 18.46 8.03 -21.97
N LEU A 223 19.31 8.21 -20.96
CA LEU A 223 20.76 8.18 -21.11
C LEU A 223 21.25 6.82 -21.62
N ALA A 224 20.71 5.72 -21.07
CA ALA A 224 21.03 4.35 -21.49
C ALA A 224 20.65 4.09 -22.94
N PHE A 225 19.48 4.59 -23.37
CA PHE A 225 19.02 4.45 -24.75
C PHE A 225 19.89 5.25 -25.73
N ALA A 226 20.26 6.48 -25.38
CA ALA A 226 21.18 7.29 -26.17
C ALA A 226 22.57 6.64 -26.27
N ALA A 227 23.11 6.13 -25.16
CA ALA A 227 24.38 5.42 -25.13
C ALA A 227 24.34 4.15 -26.01
N ALA A 228 23.25 3.38 -25.96
CA ALA A 228 23.06 2.21 -26.81
C ALA A 228 23.09 2.54 -28.31
N LEU A 229 22.48 3.66 -28.72
CA LEU A 229 22.52 4.13 -30.11
C LEU A 229 23.92 4.59 -30.52
N LEU A 230 24.55 5.44 -29.71
CA LEU A 230 25.87 6.00 -30.04
C LEU A 230 26.94 4.91 -30.14
N ILE A 231 26.98 3.99 -29.17
CA ILE A 231 27.99 2.92 -29.16
C ILE A 231 27.77 1.92 -30.29
N LYS A 232 26.52 1.62 -30.62
CA LYS A 232 26.25 0.68 -31.70
C LYS A 232 26.66 1.21 -33.08
N TYR A 233 26.55 2.52 -33.28
CA TYR A 233 26.77 3.16 -34.57
C TYR A 233 28.04 4.01 -34.59
N ASP A 234 29.00 3.74 -33.70
CA ASP A 234 30.28 4.46 -33.64
C ASP A 234 30.12 5.99 -33.66
N PHE A 235 29.13 6.49 -32.90
CA PHE A 235 28.74 7.90 -32.81
C PHE A 235 28.22 8.52 -34.14
N SER A 236 27.98 7.72 -35.18
CA SER A 236 27.50 8.12 -36.51
C SER A 236 26.04 7.72 -36.76
N VAL A 237 25.12 8.25 -35.95
CA VAL A 237 23.69 7.90 -36.02
C VAL A 237 22.98 8.64 -37.16
N SER A 238 22.36 7.90 -38.09
CA SER A 238 21.61 8.48 -39.21
C SER A 238 20.31 9.18 -38.78
N ALA A 239 19.90 10.20 -39.53
CA ALA A 239 18.66 10.94 -39.26
C ALA A 239 17.40 10.06 -39.31
N THR A 240 17.39 9.03 -40.16
CA THR A 240 16.31 8.04 -40.24
C THR A 240 16.18 7.24 -38.94
N LEU A 241 17.31 6.83 -38.35
CA LEU A 241 17.32 6.07 -37.11
C LEU A 241 16.89 6.92 -35.92
N TRP A 242 17.24 8.21 -35.90
CA TRP A 242 16.72 9.16 -34.91
C TRP A 242 15.20 9.27 -34.97
N ARG A 243 14.62 9.36 -36.18
CA ARG A 243 13.16 9.42 -36.34
C ARG A 243 12.47 8.13 -35.88
N GLN A 244 13.04 6.97 -36.19
CA GLN A 244 12.54 5.68 -35.70
C GLN A 244 12.65 5.55 -34.17
N SER A 245 13.70 6.11 -33.58
CA SER A 245 13.87 6.12 -32.13
C SER A 245 12.77 6.90 -31.42
N LEU A 246 12.26 7.98 -32.02
CA LEU A 246 11.16 8.77 -31.45
C LEU A 246 9.83 8.00 -31.38
N THR A 247 9.62 6.97 -32.20
CA THR A 247 8.41 6.12 -32.12
C THR A 247 8.57 4.97 -31.12
N VAL A 248 9.79 4.43 -31.00
CA VAL A 248 10.11 3.32 -30.09
C VAL A 248 10.23 3.78 -28.64
N LEU A 249 10.83 4.95 -28.41
CA LEU A 249 11.18 5.44 -27.08
C LEU A 249 9.95 5.60 -26.15
N PRO A 250 8.81 6.19 -26.57
CA PRO A 250 7.64 6.29 -25.70
C PRO A 250 7.07 4.93 -25.29
N ILE A 251 7.06 3.95 -26.20
CA ILE A 251 6.58 2.58 -25.94
C ILE A 251 7.52 1.89 -24.94
N LEU A 252 8.82 2.03 -25.13
CA LEU A 252 9.84 1.50 -24.22
C LEU A 252 9.71 2.09 -22.81
N LEU A 253 9.68 3.42 -22.71
CA LEU A 253 9.58 4.11 -21.42
C LEU A 253 8.25 3.82 -20.72
N PHE A 254 7.15 3.70 -21.47
CA PHE A 254 5.85 3.31 -20.93
C PHE A 254 5.91 1.94 -20.26
N TRP A 255 6.44 0.92 -20.96
CA TRP A 255 6.53 -0.43 -20.41
C TRP A 255 7.56 -0.52 -19.27
N GLN A 256 8.71 0.14 -19.39
CA GLN A 256 9.70 0.21 -18.30
C GLN A 256 9.10 0.85 -17.04
N THR A 257 8.45 2.01 -17.18
CA THR A 257 7.80 2.71 -16.06
C THR A 257 6.69 1.86 -15.43
N THR A 258 5.86 1.22 -16.27
CA THR A 258 4.79 0.33 -15.82
C THR A 258 5.33 -0.83 -15.00
N VAL A 259 6.39 -1.49 -15.47
CA VAL A 259 7.01 -2.63 -14.76
C VAL A 259 7.71 -2.17 -13.47
N PHE A 260 8.39 -1.02 -13.49
CA PHE A 260 9.05 -0.47 -12.30
C PHE A 260 8.06 -0.11 -11.18
N VAL A 261 6.94 0.52 -11.56
CA VAL A 261 5.83 0.81 -10.64
C VAL A 261 5.18 -0.49 -10.15
N PHE A 262 4.95 -1.45 -11.04
CA PHE A 262 4.33 -2.74 -10.72
C PHE A 262 5.13 -3.55 -9.69
N TRP A 263 6.45 -3.64 -9.85
CA TRP A 263 7.29 -4.34 -8.87
C TRP A 263 7.60 -3.53 -7.61
N GLY A 264 7.12 -2.29 -7.56
CA GLY A 264 7.25 -1.43 -6.40
C GLY A 264 8.69 -0.98 -6.17
N ILE A 265 9.46 -0.78 -7.24
CA ILE A 265 10.85 -0.33 -7.18
C ILE A 265 10.96 1.03 -6.46
N TYR A 266 9.91 1.85 -6.55
CA TYR A 266 9.82 3.18 -5.91
C TYR A 266 9.18 3.16 -4.51
N GLN A 267 8.80 1.99 -3.99
CA GLN A 267 8.25 1.86 -2.63
C GLN A 267 9.35 1.74 -1.56
N GLN A 268 10.62 1.67 -1.97
CA GLN A 268 11.77 1.63 -1.08
C GLN A 268 12.62 2.88 -1.30
N VAL A 269 13.02 3.55 -0.23
CA VAL A 269 14.03 4.61 -0.29
C VAL A 269 15.32 3.99 -0.84
N TRP A 270 16.00 4.67 -1.76
CA TRP A 270 17.26 4.23 -2.43
C TRP A 270 18.42 3.80 -1.52
N ARG A 271 18.21 3.84 -0.21
CA ARG A 271 19.19 3.75 0.86
C ARG A 271 19.61 2.31 1.25
N TYR A 272 18.96 1.28 0.69
CA TYR A 272 19.28 -0.13 0.96
C TYR A 272 19.17 -1.02 -0.27
N ALA A 273 19.79 -0.63 -1.39
CA ALA A 273 19.81 -1.46 -2.59
C ALA A 273 20.54 -2.78 -2.35
N GLY A 274 19.78 -3.85 -2.08
CA GLY A 274 20.32 -5.18 -1.87
C GLY A 274 20.48 -5.95 -3.19
N LYS A 275 21.11 -7.14 -3.13
CA LYS A 275 21.16 -8.09 -4.26
C LYS A 275 19.76 -8.42 -4.81
N LYS A 276 18.74 -8.40 -3.94
CA LYS A 276 17.33 -8.63 -4.32
C LYS A 276 16.75 -7.49 -5.17
N ASP A 277 17.11 -6.24 -4.90
CA ASP A 277 16.60 -5.10 -5.68
C ASP A 277 17.27 -5.03 -7.04
N LEU A 278 18.57 -5.34 -7.12
CA LEU A 278 19.28 -5.47 -8.39
C LEU A 278 18.67 -6.59 -9.27
N LEU A 279 18.34 -7.73 -8.66
CA LEU A 279 17.65 -8.83 -9.35
C LEU A 279 16.24 -8.42 -9.81
N MET A 280 15.51 -7.63 -9.01
CA MET A 280 14.20 -7.10 -9.40
C MET A 280 14.33 -6.10 -10.57
N ILE A 281 15.29 -5.18 -10.54
CA ILE A 281 15.53 -4.23 -11.64
C ILE A 281 15.92 -4.98 -12.92
N MET A 282 16.82 -5.95 -12.82
CA MET A 282 17.25 -6.75 -13.95
C MET A 282 16.09 -7.49 -14.60
N LYS A 283 15.27 -8.19 -13.79
CA LYS A 283 14.06 -8.86 -14.31
C LYS A 283 13.10 -7.85 -14.97
N ALA A 284 13.11 -6.58 -14.54
CA ALA A 284 12.09 -5.60 -14.90
C ALA A 284 12.42 -5.04 -16.26
N ILE A 285 13.69 -4.71 -16.42
CA ILE A 285 14.28 -4.28 -17.68
C ILE A 285 14.15 -5.41 -18.70
N LEU A 286 14.46 -6.66 -18.34
CA LEU A 286 14.29 -7.80 -19.25
C LEU A 286 12.84 -7.98 -19.69
N LEU A 287 11.88 -7.93 -18.75
CA LEU A 287 10.47 -8.03 -19.06
C LEU A 287 9.99 -6.86 -19.95
N ALA A 288 10.33 -5.62 -19.58
CA ALA A 288 9.95 -4.43 -20.34
C ALA A 288 10.53 -4.46 -21.75
N THR A 289 11.82 -4.77 -21.91
CA THR A 289 12.47 -4.89 -23.22
C THR A 289 11.84 -6.00 -24.06
N THR A 290 11.48 -7.13 -23.46
CA THR A 290 10.81 -8.25 -24.15
C THR A 290 9.43 -7.83 -24.64
N VAL A 291 8.63 -7.17 -23.80
CA VAL A 291 7.30 -6.67 -24.17
C VAL A 291 7.41 -5.61 -25.26
N THR A 292 8.33 -4.67 -25.13
CA THR A 292 8.58 -3.64 -26.15
C THR A 292 8.99 -4.26 -27.49
N GLY A 293 9.89 -5.25 -27.50
CA GLY A 293 10.24 -5.99 -28.71
C GLY A 293 9.06 -6.73 -29.32
N ALA A 294 8.24 -7.40 -28.50
CA ALA A 294 7.05 -8.13 -28.94
C ALA A 294 5.95 -7.20 -29.49
N VAL A 295 5.88 -5.95 -29.04
CA VAL A 295 4.95 -4.94 -29.58
C VAL A 295 5.49 -4.31 -30.87
N ILE A 296 6.79 -4.01 -30.93
CA ILE A 296 7.38 -3.34 -32.10
C ILE A 296 7.54 -4.31 -33.28
N TYR A 297 7.91 -5.57 -33.05
CA TYR A 297 8.21 -6.51 -34.13
C TYR A 297 7.02 -6.81 -35.08
N PRO A 298 5.78 -6.96 -34.60
CA PRO A 298 4.61 -7.18 -35.47
C PRO A 298 3.96 -5.89 -35.99
N PHE A 299 4.11 -4.75 -35.30
CA PHE A 299 3.39 -3.50 -35.64
C PHE A 299 4.28 -2.35 -36.13
N GLY A 300 5.58 -2.44 -35.92
CA GLY A 300 6.57 -1.46 -36.32
C GLY A 300 7.27 -1.86 -37.61
N ASP A 301 7.66 -0.86 -38.39
CA ASP A 301 8.52 -1.03 -39.55
C ASP A 301 9.77 -1.82 -39.12
N ARG A 302 10.04 -2.98 -39.74
CA ARG A 302 11.05 -4.00 -39.34
C ARG A 302 12.51 -3.50 -39.31
N GLN A 303 12.69 -2.20 -39.44
CA GLN A 303 13.95 -1.50 -39.61
C GLN A 303 14.60 -1.16 -38.27
N PHE A 304 13.85 -1.11 -37.16
CA PHE A 304 14.48 -0.84 -35.85
C PHE A 304 15.23 -2.08 -35.34
N PRO A 305 16.54 -1.97 -35.10
CA PRO A 305 17.36 -3.16 -34.87
C PRO A 305 17.34 -3.61 -33.41
N LEU A 306 17.04 -4.90 -33.20
CA LEU A 306 16.90 -5.52 -31.87
C LEU A 306 18.16 -5.40 -30.99
N SER A 307 19.34 -5.33 -31.61
CA SER A 307 20.60 -5.12 -30.88
C SER A 307 20.65 -3.79 -30.12
N VAL A 308 19.95 -2.74 -30.58
CA VAL A 308 19.84 -1.48 -29.80
C VAL A 308 19.02 -1.70 -28.55
N LEU A 309 17.93 -2.46 -28.62
CA LEU A 309 17.10 -2.76 -27.45
C LEU A 309 17.84 -3.61 -26.41
N ILE A 310 18.65 -4.57 -26.87
CA ILE A 310 19.49 -5.39 -26.00
C ILE A 310 20.60 -4.55 -25.34
N LEU A 311 21.31 -3.73 -26.11
CA LEU A 311 22.32 -2.81 -25.58
C LEU A 311 21.71 -1.83 -24.57
N ASN A 312 20.54 -1.29 -24.87
CA ASN A 312 19.79 -0.43 -23.95
C ASN A 312 19.46 -1.18 -22.64
N ALA A 313 19.03 -2.43 -22.69
CA ALA A 313 18.76 -3.22 -21.49
C ALA A 313 20.02 -3.37 -20.61
N ILE A 314 21.18 -3.62 -21.23
CA ILE A 314 22.47 -3.71 -20.54
C ILE A 314 22.82 -2.36 -19.89
N PHE A 315 22.76 -1.25 -20.64
CA PHE A 315 23.04 0.08 -20.09
C PHE A 315 22.07 0.48 -18.99
N CYS A 316 20.78 0.16 -19.12
CA CYS A 316 19.80 0.40 -18.06
C CYS A 316 20.16 -0.36 -16.78
N ILE A 317 20.55 -1.64 -16.87
CA ILE A 317 20.95 -2.43 -15.70
C ILE A 317 22.20 -1.80 -15.04
N VAL A 318 23.18 -1.39 -15.84
CA VAL A 318 24.41 -0.78 -15.35
C VAL A 318 24.17 0.59 -14.73
N PHE A 319 23.40 1.48 -15.37
CA PHE A 319 23.16 2.83 -14.87
C PHE A 319 22.25 2.82 -13.65
N LEU A 320 21.13 2.08 -13.68
CA LEU A 320 20.20 1.99 -12.55
C LEU A 320 20.82 1.21 -11.39
N GLY A 321 21.52 0.11 -11.67
CA GLY A 321 22.23 -0.68 -10.66
C GLY A 321 23.41 0.08 -10.06
N GLY A 322 24.21 0.73 -10.92
CA GLY A 322 25.37 1.52 -10.54
C GLY A 322 25.01 2.71 -9.68
N MET A 323 24.00 3.50 -10.05
CA MET A 323 23.52 4.62 -9.23
C MET A 323 23.07 4.15 -7.85
N ARG A 324 22.38 3.00 -7.76
CA ARG A 324 21.93 2.43 -6.49
C ARG A 324 23.07 1.87 -5.64
N LEU A 325 24.06 1.23 -6.26
CA LEU A 325 25.27 0.75 -5.58
C LEU A 325 26.13 1.90 -5.08
N LEU A 326 26.28 2.97 -5.86
CA LEU A 326 26.99 4.19 -5.46
C LEU A 326 26.34 4.78 -4.20
N LEU A 327 25.02 4.97 -4.22
CA LEU A 327 24.28 5.48 -3.07
C LEU A 327 24.32 4.53 -1.86
N SER A 328 24.35 3.21 -2.10
CA SER A 328 24.49 2.20 -1.06
C SER A 328 25.90 2.13 -0.47
N SER A 329 26.94 2.39 -1.26
CA SER A 329 28.36 2.29 -0.87
C SER A 329 28.78 3.43 0.04
N PHE A 330 28.12 4.59 -0.03
CA PHE A 330 28.37 5.69 0.90
C PHE A 330 27.82 5.43 2.31
N GLN A 331 27.16 4.29 2.58
CA GLN A 331 26.40 4.09 3.83
C GLN A 331 26.49 2.70 4.51
N SER A 332 27.39 1.78 4.11
CA SER A 332 27.42 0.42 4.70
C SER A 332 28.84 -0.12 5.00
N ALA A 333 29.10 -0.48 6.27
CA ALA A 333 30.21 -1.37 6.70
C ALA A 333 29.64 -2.67 7.31
N PRO A 334 30.34 -3.83 7.25
CA PRO A 334 29.69 -5.15 7.35
C PRO A 334 29.95 -5.92 8.66
N ALA A 335 28.99 -6.74 9.12
CA ALA A 335 29.26 -7.85 10.05
C ALA A 335 28.25 -9.00 9.89
N GLY A 336 28.72 -10.24 10.03
CA GLY A 336 28.01 -11.46 9.65
C GLY A 336 27.84 -12.55 10.73
N ALA A 337 27.10 -13.58 10.30
CA ALA A 337 27.06 -15.00 10.69
C ALA A 337 26.37 -15.52 12.01
N LYS A 338 25.34 -16.35 11.75
CA LYS A 338 24.96 -17.68 12.33
C LYS A 338 24.25 -17.85 13.71
N THR A 339 22.91 -17.83 13.62
CA THR A 339 21.79 -18.61 14.24
C THR A 339 21.90 -19.49 15.50
N SER A 340 21.19 -19.08 16.57
CA SER A 340 20.43 -19.90 17.55
C SER A 340 18.93 -19.49 17.47
N PRO A 341 17.95 -20.19 18.07
CA PRO A 341 16.52 -19.85 17.91
C PRO A 341 16.25 -18.44 18.44
N ARG A 342 15.71 -17.59 17.57
CA ARG A 342 15.68 -16.14 17.77
C ARG A 342 14.42 -15.72 18.52
N LYS A 343 14.57 -15.13 19.70
CA LYS A 343 13.49 -14.41 20.38
C LYS A 343 13.05 -13.21 19.55
N LYS A 344 11.74 -12.99 19.39
CA LYS A 344 11.24 -11.90 18.54
C LYS A 344 11.14 -10.59 19.31
N ILE A 345 12.02 -9.66 18.93
CA ILE A 345 12.25 -8.40 19.63
C ILE A 345 11.60 -7.25 18.84
N MET A 346 10.97 -6.31 19.52
CA MET A 346 10.50 -5.06 18.92
C MET A 346 11.22 -3.87 19.57
N ILE A 347 11.54 -2.83 18.82
CA ILE A 347 12.27 -1.67 19.36
C ILE A 347 11.35 -0.46 19.38
N TYR A 348 11.20 0.19 20.53
CA TYR A 348 10.44 1.43 20.66
C TYR A 348 11.38 2.63 20.61
N GLY A 349 11.07 3.58 19.73
CA GLY A 349 11.95 4.67 19.31
C GLY A 349 12.66 4.29 18.01
N ALA A 350 12.30 4.96 16.92
CA ALA A 350 12.86 4.89 15.57
C ALA A 350 13.76 6.11 15.28
N ASN A 351 14.23 6.79 16.32
CA ASN A 351 15.17 7.91 16.20
C ASN A 351 16.63 7.41 16.14
N ALA A 352 17.61 8.33 16.18
CA ALA A 352 19.02 7.97 16.19
C ALA A 352 19.43 7.07 17.37
N GLU A 353 18.75 7.19 18.53
CA GLU A 353 18.98 6.34 19.70
C GLU A 353 18.44 4.93 19.49
N GLY A 354 17.26 4.81 18.89
CA GLY A 354 16.66 3.54 18.47
C GLY A 354 17.48 2.82 17.41
N GLU A 355 18.02 3.56 16.43
CA GLU A 355 18.96 3.01 15.45
C GLU A 355 20.23 2.50 16.14
N LEU A 356 20.79 3.27 17.07
CA LEU A 356 21.99 2.89 17.81
C LEU A 356 21.74 1.69 18.73
N LEU A 357 20.56 1.62 19.35
CA LEU A 357 20.06 0.47 20.09
C LEU A 357 19.95 -0.76 19.19
N LEU A 358 19.36 -0.64 18.00
CA LEU A 358 19.31 -1.75 17.06
C LEU A 358 20.72 -2.20 16.65
N ARG A 359 21.63 -1.27 16.35
CA ARG A 359 23.02 -1.61 16.05
C ARG A 359 23.68 -2.36 17.20
N ARG A 360 23.45 -1.94 18.44
CA ARG A 360 23.92 -2.64 19.65
C ARG A 360 23.26 -3.99 19.85
N ILE A 361 21.95 -4.12 19.61
CA ILE A 361 21.24 -5.40 19.66
C ILE A 361 21.83 -6.35 18.60
N LEU A 362 22.02 -5.87 17.38
CA LEU A 362 22.63 -6.66 16.31
C LEU A 362 24.11 -7.02 16.60
N ALA A 363 24.85 -6.15 17.28
CA ALA A 363 26.25 -6.36 17.65
C ALA A 363 26.43 -7.29 18.87
N ASN A 364 25.62 -7.13 19.93
CA ASN A 364 25.79 -7.79 21.23
C ASN A 364 24.85 -8.99 21.45
N LEU A 365 23.59 -8.94 20.98
CA LEU A 365 22.65 -10.07 21.13
C LEU A 365 22.88 -11.16 20.08
N GLY A 366 23.69 -10.88 19.06
CA GLY A 366 24.04 -11.80 18.00
C GLY A 366 22.80 -12.54 17.45
N PRO A 367 22.87 -13.83 17.15
CA PRO A 367 21.76 -14.59 16.59
C PRO A 367 20.67 -15.01 17.58
N ARG A 368 20.64 -14.51 18.82
CA ARG A 368 19.67 -14.91 19.86
C ARG A 368 18.38 -14.07 19.84
N GLY A 369 18.40 -12.89 19.22
CA GLY A 369 17.25 -12.03 19.01
C GLY A 369 16.97 -11.80 17.53
N SER A 370 15.73 -11.92 17.08
CA SER A 370 15.25 -11.46 15.77
C SER A 370 14.49 -10.17 16.01
N PRO A 371 15.10 -9.01 15.82
CA PRO A 371 14.34 -7.78 15.83
C PRO A 371 13.35 -7.84 14.65
N VAL A 372 12.07 -7.60 14.96
CA VAL A 372 10.92 -7.74 14.06
C VAL A 372 10.63 -6.42 13.39
N GLY A 373 10.68 -5.33 14.15
CA GLY A 373 10.26 -4.01 13.73
C GLY A 373 10.64 -2.94 14.75
N PHE A 374 10.32 -1.71 14.39
CA PHE A 374 10.30 -0.57 15.28
C PHE A 374 8.87 -0.14 15.58
N LEU A 375 8.69 0.49 16.73
CA LEU A 375 7.53 1.27 17.10
C LEU A 375 7.99 2.70 17.34
N ASP A 376 7.28 3.68 16.81
CA ASP A 376 7.61 5.08 17.05
C ASP A 376 6.33 5.92 17.16
N SER A 377 6.37 6.87 18.08
CA SER A 377 5.29 7.83 18.31
C SER A 377 5.15 8.81 17.16
N ASP A 378 6.26 9.22 16.54
CA ASP A 378 6.26 10.16 15.42
C ASP A 378 5.60 9.51 14.18
N PRO A 379 4.43 10.02 13.74
CA PRO A 379 3.74 9.50 12.58
C PRO A 379 4.56 9.64 11.28
N ASN A 380 5.56 10.52 11.23
CA ASN A 380 6.44 10.68 10.07
C ASN A 380 7.43 9.52 9.90
N GLN A 381 7.71 8.78 10.98
CA GLN A 381 8.63 7.64 10.95
C GLN A 381 7.93 6.33 10.57
N ARG A 382 6.59 6.28 10.60
CA ARG A 382 5.79 5.08 10.32
C ARG A 382 5.91 4.59 8.88
N GLY A 383 6.09 3.28 8.71
CA GLY A 383 6.38 2.66 7.41
C GLY A 383 7.81 2.94 6.92
N GLY A 384 8.58 3.75 7.65
CA GLY A 384 10.03 3.85 7.49
C GLY A 384 10.69 2.51 7.77
N LYS A 385 11.90 2.32 7.26
CA LYS A 385 12.71 1.13 7.58
C LYS A 385 14.05 1.56 8.15
N ILE A 386 14.40 0.97 9.29
CA ILE A 386 15.69 1.16 9.95
C ILE A 386 16.38 -0.20 9.94
N HIS A 387 17.54 -0.29 9.29
CA HIS A 387 18.29 -1.53 9.07
C HIS A 387 17.44 -2.72 8.54
N GLY A 388 16.45 -2.44 7.69
CA GLY A 388 15.58 -3.45 7.07
C GLY A 388 14.35 -3.84 7.89
N LEU A 389 14.23 -3.33 9.11
CA LEU A 389 13.06 -3.51 9.97
C LEU A 389 12.12 -2.33 9.79
N GLU A 390 10.84 -2.62 9.61
CA GLU A 390 9.81 -1.62 9.41
C GLU A 390 9.44 -0.97 10.75
N VAL A 391 9.23 0.34 10.74
CA VAL A 391 8.49 1.03 11.79
C VAL A 391 7.03 0.64 11.61
N MET A 392 6.65 -0.44 12.27
CA MET A 392 5.39 -1.16 12.06
C MET A 392 4.19 -0.39 12.57
N GLY A 393 4.41 0.58 13.46
CA GLY A 393 3.35 1.30 14.13
C GLY A 393 3.87 2.13 15.28
N ASN A 394 2.97 2.47 16.19
CA ASN A 394 3.28 3.08 17.48
C ASN A 394 3.01 2.09 18.62
N SER A 395 3.07 2.55 19.88
CA SER A 395 2.73 1.72 21.04
C SER A 395 1.32 1.10 20.99
N TYR A 396 0.38 1.70 20.27
CA TYR A 396 -1.03 1.27 20.18
C TYR A 396 -1.23 0.09 19.21
N ASP A 397 -0.34 -0.08 18.23
CA ASP A 397 -0.36 -1.21 17.31
C ASP A 397 0.19 -2.51 17.95
N LEU A 398 0.79 -2.42 19.14
CA LEU A 398 1.46 -3.52 19.83
C LEU A 398 0.58 -4.78 20.07
N PRO A 399 -0.70 -4.70 20.46
CA PRO A 399 -1.55 -5.88 20.63
C PRO A 399 -1.71 -6.68 19.33
N LEU A 400 -1.99 -5.98 18.23
CA LEU A 400 -2.13 -6.58 16.91
C LEU A 400 -0.79 -7.17 16.43
N LEU A 401 0.31 -6.45 16.64
CA LEU A 401 1.64 -6.89 16.25
C LEU A 401 2.12 -8.10 17.07
N LYS A 402 1.74 -8.19 18.35
CA LYS A 402 2.02 -9.38 19.18
C LYS A 402 1.32 -10.62 18.60
N GLU A 403 0.06 -10.52 18.22
CA GLU A 403 -0.70 -11.65 17.67
C GLU A 403 -0.16 -12.08 16.29
N LEU A 404 0.16 -11.11 15.43
CA LEU A 404 0.64 -11.38 14.06
C LEU A 404 2.08 -11.90 14.03
N TYR A 405 2.96 -11.33 14.85
CA TYR A 405 4.40 -11.59 14.78
C TYR A 405 4.91 -12.41 15.96
N GLY A 406 4.16 -12.60 17.04
CA GLY A 406 4.60 -13.35 18.22
C GLY A 406 5.71 -12.63 18.99
N ILE A 407 5.51 -11.35 19.30
CA ILE A 407 6.50 -10.50 20.00
C ILE A 407 6.63 -10.95 21.46
N GLU A 408 7.88 -11.17 21.88
CA GLU A 408 8.23 -11.63 23.24
C GLU A 408 8.90 -10.55 24.07
N GLU A 409 9.69 -9.68 23.42
CA GLU A 409 10.52 -8.66 24.08
C GLU A 409 10.43 -7.30 23.37
N ILE A 410 10.38 -6.21 24.13
CA ILE A 410 10.46 -4.83 23.64
C ILE A 410 11.68 -4.13 24.23
N TYR A 411 12.49 -3.49 23.40
CA TYR A 411 13.59 -2.65 23.85
C TYR A 411 13.24 -1.18 23.61
N ILE A 412 13.36 -0.36 24.63
CA ILE A 412 12.92 1.04 24.63
C ILE A 412 14.15 1.93 24.53
N ALA A 413 14.25 2.66 23.41
CA ALA A 413 15.19 3.77 23.19
C ALA A 413 14.38 5.07 23.10
N ALA A 414 14.04 5.62 24.26
CA ALA A 414 13.42 6.93 24.38
C ALA A 414 14.21 7.76 25.39
N PRO A 415 14.37 9.08 25.16
CA PRO A 415 14.87 9.98 26.19
C PRO A 415 13.85 10.04 27.33
N GLU A 416 14.35 10.25 28.56
CA GLU A 416 13.58 10.22 29.81
C GLU A 416 12.36 11.17 29.85
N ASN A 417 12.20 12.09 28.88
CA ASN A 417 11.15 13.11 28.81
C ASN A 417 9.98 12.80 27.84
N THR A 418 9.66 11.53 27.57
CA THR A 418 8.54 11.16 26.66
C THR A 418 7.32 10.64 27.45
N ASP A 419 6.72 11.48 28.29
CA ASP A 419 5.84 11.06 29.40
C ASP A 419 4.49 10.42 29.00
N GLY A 420 3.96 10.72 27.81
CA GLY A 420 2.63 10.25 27.38
C GLY A 420 2.62 8.83 26.79
N ASP A 421 3.35 8.61 25.70
CA ASP A 421 3.27 7.36 24.93
C ASP A 421 4.06 6.20 25.54
N LEU A 422 5.12 6.50 26.29
CA LEU A 422 5.92 5.49 26.98
C LEU A 422 5.12 4.84 28.11
N SER A 423 4.44 5.66 28.93
CA SER A 423 3.55 5.19 30.00
C SER A 423 2.44 4.27 29.47
N HIS A 424 1.91 4.58 28.28
CA HIS A 424 0.94 3.74 27.60
C HIS A 424 1.55 2.41 27.12
N LEU A 425 2.74 2.45 26.51
CA LEU A 425 3.46 1.25 26.07
C LEU A 425 3.73 0.29 27.24
N LEU A 426 4.17 0.79 28.39
CA LEU A 426 4.48 -0.04 29.55
C LEU A 426 3.24 -0.78 30.06
N ARG A 427 2.10 -0.09 30.18
CA ARG A 427 0.81 -0.73 30.56
C ARG A 427 0.38 -1.81 29.56
N LEU A 428 0.62 -1.60 28.27
CA LEU A 428 0.36 -2.62 27.25
C LEU A 428 1.30 -3.82 27.35
N CYS A 429 2.58 -3.59 27.64
CA CYS A 429 3.54 -4.68 27.84
C CYS A 429 3.14 -5.57 29.03
N GLU A 430 2.74 -4.96 30.15
CA GLU A 430 2.26 -5.68 31.33
C GLU A 430 0.99 -6.49 31.04
N SER A 431 -0.04 -5.86 30.44
CA SER A 431 -1.31 -6.55 30.14
C SER A 431 -1.13 -7.69 29.14
N LEU A 432 -0.21 -7.55 28.19
CA LEU A 432 0.09 -8.54 27.17
C LEU A 432 1.17 -9.55 27.57
N ARG A 433 1.74 -9.48 28.78
CA ARG A 433 2.89 -10.30 29.22
C ARG A 433 4.06 -10.27 28.22
N ILE A 434 4.44 -9.07 27.78
CA ILE A 434 5.64 -8.83 26.96
C ILE A 434 6.74 -8.31 27.87
N ASN A 435 7.93 -8.89 27.81
CA ASN A 435 9.08 -8.39 28.56
C ASN A 435 9.56 -7.09 27.93
N TYR A 436 9.86 -6.07 28.72
CA TYR A 436 10.40 -4.81 28.21
C TYR A 436 11.73 -4.43 28.89
N HIS A 437 12.63 -3.79 28.15
CA HIS A 437 13.96 -3.38 28.60
C HIS A 437 14.24 -1.94 28.21
N PHE A 438 14.65 -1.12 29.17
CA PHE A 438 15.14 0.22 28.92
C PHE A 438 16.62 0.19 28.54
N VAL A 439 17.01 0.92 27.50
CA VAL A 439 18.41 1.09 27.13
C VAL A 439 18.72 2.58 27.04
N THR A 440 19.33 3.11 28.08
CA THR A 440 19.82 4.49 28.14
C THR A 440 21.16 4.60 27.41
N THR A 441 21.32 5.65 26.60
CA THR A 441 22.53 5.94 25.82
C THR A 441 23.58 6.75 26.58
N THR A 442 23.25 7.27 27.76
CA THR A 442 24.13 8.06 28.63
C THR A 442 24.75 7.20 29.74
N PHE A 443 26.09 7.08 29.72
CA PHE A 443 26.85 6.84 30.93
C PHE A 443 26.74 8.11 31.80
N SER A 444 25.96 8.06 32.87
CA SER A 444 26.20 8.86 34.06
C SER A 444 26.07 7.97 35.29
N THR A 445 27.19 7.83 35.97
CA THR A 445 27.34 7.28 37.31
C THR A 445 26.30 7.83 38.28
N GLU A 446 25.82 6.94 39.15
CA GLU A 446 25.11 7.22 40.42
C GLU A 446 23.68 7.80 40.34
N SER A 447 22.68 6.90 40.32
CA SER A 447 21.68 6.75 41.40
C SER A 447 20.49 5.91 40.91
N GLU A 448 20.63 4.59 41.01
CA GLU A 448 19.50 3.66 41.02
C GLU A 448 18.67 3.85 42.29
N LYS A 449 17.34 3.91 42.15
CA LYS A 449 16.37 3.22 43.01
C LYS A 449 14.94 3.41 42.50
N ASN A 450 14.54 2.54 41.57
CA ASN A 450 13.30 1.75 41.60
C ASN A 450 12.77 1.42 40.20
N ALA A 451 12.48 0.12 40.01
CA ALA A 451 11.65 -0.53 38.99
C ALA A 451 12.20 -0.70 37.56
N GLY A 452 12.46 -1.98 37.21
CA GLY A 452 12.70 -2.49 35.85
C GLY A 452 14.16 -2.89 35.62
N GLN A 453 14.43 -4.17 35.32
CA GLN A 453 15.78 -4.69 35.07
C GLN A 453 16.47 -3.92 33.93
N VAL A 454 17.38 -3.02 34.30
CA VAL A 454 18.30 -2.32 33.41
C VAL A 454 19.41 -3.29 33.02
N TRP A 455 19.50 -3.60 31.73
CA TRP A 455 20.61 -4.40 31.20
C TRP A 455 21.87 -3.54 31.15
N ARG A 456 22.84 -3.82 32.03
CA ARG A 456 24.19 -3.25 31.96
C ARG A 456 25.04 -4.10 31.02
N PHE A 457 25.43 -3.54 29.87
CA PHE A 457 26.50 -4.11 29.04
C PHE A 457 27.80 -3.42 29.43
N ALA A 458 28.71 -4.17 30.05
CA ALA A 458 30.08 -3.75 30.33
C ALA A 458 30.89 -3.60 29.03
#